data_AF-A0A8H5HS38-F1
#
_entry.id   AF-A0A8H5HS38-F1
#
_cell.length_a   1.000
_cell.length_b   1.000
_cell.length_c   1.000
_cell.angle_alpha   90.00
_cell.angle_beta   90.00
_cell.angle_gamma   90.00
#
_symmetry.space_group_name_H-M   'P 1'
#
loop_
_entity.id
_entity.type
_entity.pdbx_description
1 polymer ?
#
loop_
_entity_poly.entity_id
_entity_poly.type
_entity_poly.pdbx_seq_one_letter_code
_entity_poly.pdbx_strand_id
1 'polypeptide(L)'
;MSGQQTATSTTTANSARTAKPPPAPPVPQSLPPNPPKQLHPPPLPNGTHKPKKKPDAPVDPVTMYESLKSRIAALEEEEVLEEEEERRFAEEAQKSVKGMGENAIHSKYIELFAEFKRLERDHAKEKQKLSKDKDAAKSQLTKANQTKAKMENLARELQKDNKRLREDGKRLAQCVEEAQDELQQMRSDIAKRASKVQLLNDKYREKPDILVKVVCRYRAELFFKISRKTKLSKLFGAWTERMERTGHGVTGVVKKVEGNARPTTASVGSKVEPTTESTTPPSSYIIPAMQFVFTHNGRSVDADMTPEEAGIEDHDEILAVELMDLTESVGGDDPYDKVLEPRRQKLKKNWTDDPQAAKRSLEEIFDGVVRERLKEVLRQYELRERHFECVIRSKELEVLLSRARAAEQKQLANGEKARAHRLDEEIHQLRKEMEDAQNGQTMLIDKLIQCCKEIWNEKPNAERTQRLFASLRDELEKRAPNLNSSASNNSTVTVNGKGSADGHVGS
;
A
#
# COMPACT_ATOMS: atom_id res chain seq x y z
N MET A 1 -53.20 -32.99 -24.20
CA MET A 1 -52.84 -32.12 -25.34
C MET A 1 -51.42 -31.60 -25.12
N SER A 2 -50.76 -31.05 -26.14
CA SER A 2 -49.34 -30.63 -26.14
C SER A 2 -48.97 -29.75 -24.93
N GLY A 3 -47.74 -29.74 -24.41
CA GLY A 3 -46.44 -29.89 -25.10
C GLY A 3 -45.91 -28.48 -25.44
N GLN A 4 -44.63 -28.14 -25.26
CA GLN A 4 -43.43 -28.96 -25.43
C GLN A 4 -42.24 -28.40 -24.61
N GLN A 5 -41.22 -29.22 -24.33
CA GLN A 5 -39.87 -28.74 -23.96
C GLN A 5 -39.00 -28.64 -25.22
N THR A 6 -38.09 -27.66 -25.28
CA THR A 6 -36.88 -27.77 -26.10
C THR A 6 -35.72 -26.97 -25.51
N ALA A 7 -34.54 -27.58 -25.50
CA ALA A 7 -33.25 -26.91 -25.38
C ALA A 7 -32.43 -27.25 -26.63
N THR A 8 -31.60 -26.34 -27.11
CA THR A 8 -30.61 -26.61 -28.17
C THR A 8 -29.29 -25.92 -27.89
N SER A 9 -28.22 -26.52 -28.39
CA SER A 9 -26.83 -26.27 -28.01
C SER A 9 -26.07 -25.41 -29.01
N THR A 10 -25.04 -24.73 -28.50
CA THR A 10 -23.68 -24.60 -29.05
C THR A 10 -23.47 -24.72 -30.57
N THR A 11 -22.84 -23.69 -31.18
CA THR A 11 -21.82 -23.88 -32.23
C THR A 11 -20.83 -22.71 -32.21
N THR A 12 -19.53 -23.03 -32.19
CA THR A 12 -18.44 -22.08 -32.44
C THR A 12 -18.06 -22.12 -33.92
N ALA A 13 -17.94 -20.95 -34.57
CA ALA A 13 -17.37 -20.85 -35.91
C ALA A 13 -16.40 -19.67 -35.98
N ASN A 14 -15.19 -19.93 -36.50
CA ASN A 14 -14.13 -18.96 -36.68
C ASN A 14 -14.13 -18.46 -38.14
N SER A 15 -14.06 -17.15 -38.38
CA SER A 15 -13.89 -16.62 -39.74
C SER A 15 -13.24 -15.24 -39.72
N ALA A 16 -12.47 -14.93 -40.78
CA ALA A 16 -11.43 -13.90 -40.73
C ALA A 16 -11.71 -12.67 -41.62
N ARG A 17 -11.18 -11.53 -41.15
CA ARG A 17 -10.77 -10.34 -41.93
C ARG A 17 -11.67 -9.90 -43.10
N THR A 18 -12.42 -8.82 -42.87
CA THR A 18 -12.41 -7.69 -43.81
C THR A 18 -12.03 -6.42 -43.05
N ALA A 19 -11.18 -5.58 -43.64
CA ALA A 19 -10.75 -4.31 -43.03
C ALA A 19 -11.64 -3.16 -43.51
N LYS A 20 -11.98 -2.23 -42.61
CA LYS A 20 -12.59 -0.94 -42.96
C LYS A 20 -11.56 0.20 -42.78
N PRO A 21 -11.59 1.23 -43.64
CA PRO A 21 -10.60 2.31 -43.60
C PRO A 21 -10.80 3.26 -42.40
N PRO A 22 -9.76 4.01 -42.00
CA PRO A 22 -9.84 5.01 -40.94
C PRO A 22 -10.66 6.25 -41.39
N PRO A 23 -11.24 7.02 -40.45
CA PRO A 23 -11.88 8.29 -40.76
C PRO A 23 -10.86 9.37 -41.16
N ALA A 24 -11.27 10.24 -42.07
CA ALA A 24 -10.43 11.35 -42.57
C ALA A 24 -10.31 12.51 -41.55
N PRO A 25 -9.21 13.28 -41.57
CA PRO A 25 -9.06 14.47 -40.74
C PRO A 25 -9.96 15.63 -41.21
N PRO A 26 -10.33 16.56 -40.31
CA PRO A 26 -11.12 17.74 -40.68
C PRO A 26 -10.29 18.76 -41.48
N VAL A 27 -10.92 19.36 -42.49
CA VAL A 27 -10.36 20.45 -43.30
C VAL A 27 -10.50 21.77 -42.52
N PRO A 28 -9.49 22.66 -42.52
CA PRO A 28 -9.55 23.93 -41.79
C PRO A 28 -10.62 24.88 -42.35
N GLN A 29 -11.40 25.49 -41.47
CA GLN A 29 -12.31 26.59 -41.82
C GLN A 29 -11.59 27.95 -41.66
N SER A 30 -11.97 28.91 -42.50
CA SER A 30 -11.38 30.25 -42.60
C SER A 30 -11.77 31.17 -41.45
N LEU A 31 -10.81 32.00 -41.01
CA LEU A 31 -11.03 33.05 -40.01
C LEU A 31 -11.85 34.23 -40.57
N PRO A 32 -12.80 34.81 -39.81
CA PRO A 32 -13.33 36.15 -40.07
C PRO A 32 -12.33 37.25 -39.61
N PRO A 33 -12.46 38.50 -40.11
CA PRO A 33 -11.53 39.59 -39.81
C PRO A 33 -11.71 40.20 -38.42
N ASN A 34 -10.65 40.83 -37.90
CA ASN A 34 -10.57 41.38 -36.54
C ASN A 34 -10.68 42.93 -36.53
N PRO A 35 -11.50 43.54 -35.66
CA PRO A 35 -11.58 45.01 -35.49
C PRO A 35 -10.32 45.60 -34.81
N PRO A 36 -10.12 46.93 -34.79
CA PRO A 36 -8.83 47.54 -34.47
C PRO A 36 -8.46 47.59 -32.97
N LYS A 37 -7.17 47.81 -32.72
CA LYS A 37 -6.54 47.87 -31.40
C LYS A 37 -6.85 49.19 -30.67
N GLN A 38 -7.07 49.13 -29.36
CA GLN A 38 -6.73 50.22 -28.45
C GLN A 38 -5.58 49.80 -27.52
N LEU A 39 -4.72 50.75 -27.13
CA LEU A 39 -3.52 50.49 -26.35
C LEU A 39 -3.74 50.82 -24.87
N HIS A 40 -3.33 49.92 -23.97
CA HIS A 40 -3.06 50.23 -22.57
C HIS A 40 -1.63 49.74 -22.21
N PRO A 41 -0.92 50.45 -21.31
CA PRO A 41 0.53 50.29 -21.13
C PRO A 41 0.91 49.06 -20.27
N PRO A 42 2.14 48.52 -20.44
CA PRO A 42 2.63 47.40 -19.65
C PRO A 42 3.21 47.83 -18.28
N PRO A 43 2.98 47.07 -17.20
CA PRO A 43 3.75 47.20 -15.96
C PRO A 43 5.11 46.50 -16.07
N LEU A 44 6.19 47.13 -15.59
CA LEU A 44 7.53 46.53 -15.53
C LEU A 44 7.67 45.55 -14.34
N PRO A 45 8.59 44.56 -14.42
CA PRO A 45 8.76 43.55 -13.37
C PRO A 45 9.86 43.91 -12.35
N ASN A 46 9.57 43.82 -11.05
CA ASN A 46 10.54 43.36 -10.04
C ASN A 46 9.90 43.04 -8.67
N GLY A 47 10.66 42.39 -7.77
CA GLY A 47 10.40 42.43 -6.31
C GLY A 47 9.94 41.12 -5.66
N THR A 48 10.88 40.37 -5.08
CA THR A 48 10.61 39.14 -4.30
C THR A 48 10.28 39.42 -2.82
N HIS A 49 9.03 39.30 -2.40
CA HIS A 49 8.67 39.20 -0.97
C HIS A 49 7.50 38.25 -0.68
N LYS A 50 7.58 37.53 0.45
CA LYS A 50 6.53 36.63 0.98
C LYS A 50 5.58 37.38 1.94
N PRO A 51 4.26 37.20 1.79
CA PRO A 51 3.34 37.11 2.93
C PRO A 51 2.64 35.73 2.92
N LYS A 52 2.73 34.92 3.99
CA LYS A 52 1.88 34.95 5.19
C LYS A 52 0.37 35.01 4.89
N LYS A 53 -0.35 33.92 5.20
CA LYS A 53 -1.82 33.89 5.27
C LYS A 53 -2.33 34.97 6.25
N LYS A 54 -3.43 35.61 5.87
CA LYS A 54 -4.39 36.29 6.75
C LYS A 54 -5.82 35.82 6.38
N PRO A 55 -6.81 35.95 7.26
CA PRO A 55 -8.18 35.46 7.02
C PRO A 55 -8.91 36.27 5.92
N ASP A 56 -10.09 35.79 5.51
CA ASP A 56 -10.99 36.54 4.61
C ASP A 56 -11.22 37.96 5.16
N ALA A 57 -10.97 38.94 4.30
CA ALA A 57 -11.41 40.31 4.51
C ALA A 57 -12.83 40.46 3.93
N PRO A 58 -13.70 41.30 4.53
CA PRO A 58 -14.98 41.65 3.91
C PRO A 58 -14.75 42.20 2.50
N VAL A 59 -15.62 41.83 1.55
CA VAL A 59 -15.62 42.44 0.22
C VAL A 59 -15.92 43.93 0.39
N ASP A 60 -15.02 44.78 -0.10
CA ASP A 60 -15.16 46.23 0.02
C ASP A 60 -16.44 46.68 -0.71
N PRO A 61 -17.42 47.29 -0.01
CA PRO A 61 -18.67 47.72 -0.62
C PRO A 61 -18.45 48.73 -1.74
N VAL A 62 -17.37 49.52 -1.74
CA VAL A 62 -17.04 50.44 -2.84
C VAL A 62 -16.79 49.65 -4.13
N THR A 63 -16.02 48.56 -4.06
CA THR A 63 -15.77 47.70 -5.24
C THR A 63 -17.03 46.98 -5.72
N MET A 64 -17.97 46.68 -4.82
CA MET A 64 -19.29 46.14 -5.19
C MET A 64 -20.15 47.21 -5.87
N TYR A 65 -20.15 48.45 -5.37
CA TYR A 65 -20.85 49.58 -6.00
C TYR A 65 -20.27 49.94 -7.36
N GLU A 66 -18.95 49.91 -7.56
CA GLU A 66 -18.33 50.10 -8.88
C GLU A 66 -18.69 48.95 -9.84
N SER A 67 -18.61 47.70 -9.40
CA SER A 67 -19.02 46.55 -10.22
C SER A 67 -20.51 46.60 -10.58
N LEU A 68 -21.37 47.08 -9.67
CA LEU A 68 -22.80 47.25 -9.93
C LEU A 68 -23.05 48.42 -10.89
N LYS A 69 -22.36 49.56 -10.70
CA LYS A 69 -22.44 50.72 -11.60
C LYS A 69 -21.97 50.38 -13.02
N SER A 70 -20.89 49.64 -13.17
CA SER A 70 -20.43 49.16 -14.49
C SER A 70 -21.41 48.15 -15.11
N ARG A 71 -22.12 47.34 -14.31
CA ARG A 71 -23.18 46.46 -14.84
C ARG A 71 -24.45 47.22 -15.22
N ILE A 72 -24.80 48.28 -14.50
CA ILE A 72 -25.90 49.20 -14.85
C ILE A 72 -25.57 49.92 -16.16
N ALA A 73 -24.41 50.58 -16.26
CA ALA A 73 -24.00 51.27 -17.48
C ALA A 73 -23.95 50.36 -18.72
N ALA A 74 -23.51 49.11 -18.55
CA ALA A 74 -23.51 48.12 -19.64
C ALA A 74 -24.92 47.64 -20.05
N LEU A 75 -25.91 47.70 -19.14
CA LEU A 75 -27.31 47.40 -19.44
C LEU A 75 -28.02 48.61 -20.07
N GLU A 76 -27.70 49.82 -19.62
CA GLU A 76 -28.18 51.07 -20.23
C GLU A 76 -27.63 51.24 -21.67
N GLU A 77 -26.38 50.81 -21.92
CA GLU A 77 -25.80 50.76 -23.27
C GLU A 77 -26.43 49.67 -24.15
N GLU A 78 -26.78 48.51 -23.58
CA GLU A 78 -27.49 47.41 -24.26
C GLU A 78 -28.93 47.84 -24.66
N GLU A 79 -29.66 48.50 -23.76
CA GLU A 79 -31.01 49.05 -23.99
C GLU A 79 -31.03 50.17 -25.07
N VAL A 80 -30.05 51.08 -25.06
CA VAL A 80 -29.93 52.14 -26.09
C VAL A 80 -29.57 51.57 -27.46
N LEU A 81 -28.81 50.46 -27.52
CA LEU A 81 -28.51 49.76 -28.76
C LEU A 81 -29.74 49.02 -29.32
N GLU A 82 -30.54 48.35 -28.48
CA GLU A 82 -31.82 47.76 -28.89
C GLU A 82 -32.77 48.85 -29.42
N GLU A 83 -32.88 50.01 -28.75
CA GLU A 83 -33.65 51.15 -29.25
C GLU A 83 -33.16 51.70 -30.60
N GLU A 84 -31.84 51.78 -30.84
CA GLU A 84 -31.32 52.24 -32.13
C GLU A 84 -31.55 51.20 -33.24
N GLU A 85 -31.45 49.90 -32.93
CA GLU A 85 -31.74 48.84 -33.89
C GLU A 85 -33.24 48.78 -34.25
N GLU A 86 -34.16 48.86 -33.28
CA GLU A 86 -35.60 48.98 -33.56
C GLU A 86 -35.92 50.22 -34.41
N ARG A 87 -35.32 51.37 -34.09
CA ARG A 87 -35.48 52.62 -34.84
C ARG A 87 -34.99 52.49 -36.29
N ARG A 88 -33.85 51.82 -36.51
CA ARG A 88 -33.34 51.51 -37.85
C ARG A 88 -34.25 50.55 -38.62
N PHE A 89 -34.81 49.54 -37.97
CA PHE A 89 -35.81 48.65 -38.59
C PHE A 89 -37.09 49.40 -39.00
N ALA A 90 -37.58 50.32 -38.16
CA ALA A 90 -38.74 51.15 -38.46
C ALA A 90 -38.48 52.13 -39.63
N GLU A 91 -37.32 52.78 -39.66
CA GLU A 91 -36.91 53.66 -40.76
C GLU A 91 -36.72 52.90 -42.07
N GLU A 92 -36.05 51.74 -42.05
CA GLU A 92 -35.87 50.90 -43.23
C GLU A 92 -37.22 50.37 -43.75
N ALA A 93 -38.14 49.97 -42.86
CA ALA A 93 -39.49 49.57 -43.25
C ALA A 93 -40.28 50.70 -43.94
N GLN A 94 -40.25 51.93 -43.40
CA GLN A 94 -40.87 53.09 -44.05
C GLN A 94 -40.22 53.41 -45.40
N LYS A 95 -38.88 53.45 -45.44
CA LYS A 95 -38.07 53.67 -46.64
C LYS A 95 -38.32 52.62 -47.73
N SER A 96 -38.57 51.38 -47.34
CA SER A 96 -38.89 50.25 -48.22
C SER A 96 -40.32 50.29 -48.79
N VAL A 97 -41.22 51.14 -48.26
CA VAL A 97 -42.60 51.32 -48.76
C VAL A 97 -42.80 52.68 -49.45
N LYS A 98 -42.03 53.69 -49.07
CA LYS A 98 -42.13 55.08 -49.56
C LYS A 98 -41.99 55.18 -51.09
N GLY A 99 -43.07 55.58 -51.76
CA GLY A 99 -43.12 55.77 -53.21
C GLY A 99 -43.61 54.55 -54.02
N MET A 100 -43.95 53.44 -53.36
CA MET A 100 -44.64 52.32 -54.01
C MET A 100 -46.13 52.64 -54.18
N GLY A 101 -46.75 52.18 -55.28
CA GLY A 101 -48.20 52.24 -55.47
C GLY A 101 -48.95 51.15 -54.70
N GLU A 102 -50.22 51.36 -54.38
CA GLU A 102 -51.01 50.52 -53.46
C GLU A 102 -50.96 49.02 -53.77
N ASN A 103 -51.12 48.61 -55.04
CA ASN A 103 -51.04 47.20 -55.44
C ASN A 103 -49.66 46.56 -55.16
N ALA A 104 -48.59 47.34 -55.26
CA ALA A 104 -47.23 46.87 -54.98
C ALA A 104 -46.97 46.79 -53.45
N ILE A 105 -47.54 47.72 -52.67
CA ILE A 105 -47.55 47.65 -51.20
C ILE A 105 -48.33 46.41 -50.74
N HIS A 106 -49.51 46.17 -51.31
CA HIS A 106 -50.34 45.02 -50.96
C HIS A 106 -49.68 43.67 -51.29
N SER A 107 -49.05 43.57 -52.46
CA SER A 107 -48.27 42.38 -52.85
C SER A 107 -47.13 42.10 -51.87
N LYS A 108 -46.38 43.15 -51.51
CA LYS A 108 -45.26 43.09 -50.56
C LYS A 108 -45.70 42.75 -49.13
N TYR A 109 -46.89 43.20 -48.71
CA TYR A 109 -47.50 42.80 -47.44
C TYR A 109 -47.84 41.30 -47.41
N ILE A 110 -48.42 40.76 -48.50
CA ILE A 110 -48.72 39.33 -48.62
C ILE A 110 -47.43 38.49 -48.58
N GLU A 111 -46.38 38.94 -49.27
CA GLU A 111 -45.06 38.30 -49.28
C GLU A 111 -44.43 38.29 -47.87
N LEU A 112 -44.32 39.45 -47.21
CA LEU A 112 -43.83 39.56 -45.83
C LEU A 112 -44.64 38.73 -44.84
N PHE A 113 -45.97 38.67 -45.00
CA PHE A 113 -46.81 37.81 -44.16
C PHE A 113 -46.53 36.32 -44.41
N ALA A 114 -46.40 35.89 -45.67
CA ALA A 114 -46.08 34.51 -46.02
C ALA A 114 -44.69 34.09 -45.51
N GLU A 115 -43.70 34.98 -45.57
CA GLU A 115 -42.37 34.80 -44.98
C GLU A 115 -42.42 34.74 -43.45
N PHE A 116 -43.15 35.65 -42.79
CA PHE A 116 -43.36 35.62 -41.34
C PHE A 116 -44.01 34.29 -40.89
N LYS A 117 -45.07 33.83 -41.57
CA LYS A 117 -45.68 32.52 -41.29
C LYS A 117 -44.73 31.36 -41.62
N ARG A 118 -43.68 31.53 -42.43
CA ARG A 118 -42.61 30.53 -42.65
C ARG A 118 -41.63 30.54 -41.49
N LEU A 119 -41.17 31.72 -41.09
CA LEU A 119 -40.20 31.93 -40.02
C LEU A 119 -40.73 31.44 -38.66
N GLU A 120 -42.00 31.69 -38.32
CA GLU A 120 -42.66 31.09 -37.15
C GLU A 120 -42.57 29.55 -37.14
N ARG A 121 -42.83 28.91 -38.29
CA ARG A 121 -42.80 27.45 -38.42
C ARG A 121 -41.37 26.91 -38.31
N ASP A 122 -40.38 27.66 -38.78
CA ASP A 122 -38.97 27.25 -38.69
C ASP A 122 -38.41 27.48 -37.28
N HIS A 123 -38.72 28.60 -36.63
CA HIS A 123 -38.46 28.83 -35.20
C HIS A 123 -39.11 27.75 -34.31
N ALA A 124 -40.33 27.30 -34.64
CA ALA A 124 -40.99 26.23 -33.90
C ALA A 124 -40.26 24.88 -34.04
N LYS A 125 -39.78 24.54 -35.25
CA LYS A 125 -38.93 23.35 -35.48
C LYS A 125 -37.60 23.46 -34.73
N GLU A 126 -36.95 24.62 -34.80
CA GLU A 126 -35.67 24.86 -34.15
C GLU A 126 -35.78 24.79 -32.62
N LYS A 127 -36.80 25.41 -32.03
CA LYS A 127 -37.11 25.27 -30.59
C LYS A 127 -37.32 23.82 -30.18
N GLN A 128 -37.98 23.00 -31.02
CA GLN A 128 -38.14 21.57 -30.77
C GLN A 128 -36.81 20.79 -30.90
N LYS A 129 -35.99 21.11 -31.91
CA LYS A 129 -34.64 20.54 -32.09
C LYS A 129 -33.76 20.88 -30.88
N LEU A 130 -33.69 22.14 -30.50
CA LEU A 130 -32.87 22.63 -29.39
C LEU A 130 -33.24 21.95 -28.06
N SER A 131 -34.53 21.67 -27.81
CA SER A 131 -34.91 20.88 -26.63
C SER A 131 -34.44 19.43 -26.72
N LYS A 132 -34.58 18.77 -27.89
CA LYS A 132 -34.08 17.40 -28.10
C LYS A 132 -32.57 17.32 -27.90
N ASP A 133 -31.82 18.28 -28.44
CA ASP A 133 -30.36 18.35 -28.34
C ASP A 133 -29.92 18.60 -26.88
N LYS A 134 -30.61 19.50 -26.16
CA LYS A 134 -30.43 19.75 -24.71
C LYS A 134 -30.69 18.48 -23.87
N ASP A 135 -31.78 17.75 -24.15
CA ASP A 135 -32.13 16.55 -23.39
C ASP A 135 -31.18 15.37 -23.72
N ALA A 136 -30.69 15.28 -24.97
CA ALA A 136 -29.62 14.37 -25.37
C ALA A 136 -28.29 14.71 -24.67
N ALA A 137 -27.89 15.98 -24.63
CA ALA A 137 -26.70 16.44 -23.92
C ALA A 137 -26.78 16.16 -22.41
N LYS A 138 -27.95 16.39 -21.79
CA LYS A 138 -28.21 16.06 -20.37
C LYS A 138 -28.09 14.54 -20.11
N SER A 139 -28.56 13.70 -21.04
CA SER A 139 -28.40 12.24 -20.98
C SER A 139 -26.93 11.80 -21.10
N GLN A 140 -26.17 12.39 -22.04
CA GLN A 140 -24.74 12.13 -22.20
C GLN A 140 -23.94 12.57 -20.96
N LEU A 141 -24.20 13.77 -20.44
CA LEU A 141 -23.57 14.29 -19.21
C LEU A 141 -23.85 13.40 -18.00
N THR A 142 -25.08 12.88 -17.88
CA THR A 142 -25.44 11.93 -16.81
C THR A 142 -24.64 10.63 -16.91
N LYS A 143 -24.50 10.07 -18.12
CA LYS A 143 -23.67 8.87 -18.37
C LYS A 143 -22.18 9.14 -18.11
N ALA A 144 -21.65 10.29 -18.54
CA ALA A 144 -20.27 10.70 -18.30
C ALA A 144 -19.97 10.83 -16.80
N ASN A 145 -20.88 11.44 -16.03
CA ASN A 145 -20.76 11.55 -14.58
C ASN A 145 -20.81 10.18 -13.87
N GLN A 146 -21.66 9.25 -14.32
CA GLN A 146 -21.66 7.88 -13.80
C GLN A 146 -20.34 7.13 -14.09
N THR A 147 -19.79 7.26 -15.30
CA THR A 147 -18.49 6.66 -15.65
C THR A 147 -17.35 7.30 -14.85
N LYS A 148 -17.36 8.63 -14.68
CA LYS A 148 -16.39 9.35 -13.83
C LYS A 148 -16.42 8.83 -12.39
N ALA A 149 -17.60 8.71 -11.78
CA ALA A 149 -17.74 8.19 -10.42
C ALA A 149 -17.23 6.75 -10.28
N LYS A 150 -17.47 5.88 -11.28
CA LYS A 150 -16.90 4.52 -11.31
C LYS A 150 -15.38 4.52 -11.39
N MET A 151 -14.78 5.35 -12.25
CA MET A 151 -13.32 5.48 -12.34
C MET A 151 -12.71 6.06 -11.06
N GLU A 152 -13.38 7.03 -10.42
CA GLU A 152 -12.92 7.62 -9.17
C GLU A 152 -12.95 6.61 -8.01
N ASN A 153 -13.99 5.78 -7.92
CA ASN A 153 -14.05 4.68 -6.96
C ASN A 153 -12.95 3.63 -7.22
N LEU A 154 -12.78 3.18 -8.46
CA LEU A 154 -11.73 2.23 -8.83
C LEU A 154 -10.32 2.78 -8.53
N ALA A 155 -10.09 4.08 -8.76
CA ALA A 155 -8.82 4.72 -8.41
C ALA A 155 -8.58 4.74 -6.89
N ARG A 156 -9.62 4.98 -6.08
CA ARG A 156 -9.55 4.93 -4.61
C ARG A 156 -9.28 3.50 -4.10
N GLU A 157 -9.91 2.49 -4.70
CA GLU A 157 -9.65 1.08 -4.36
C GLU A 157 -8.23 0.65 -4.77
N LEU A 158 -7.80 0.95 -6.00
CA LEU A 158 -6.42 0.68 -6.44
C LEU A 158 -5.37 1.37 -5.56
N GLN A 159 -5.62 2.60 -5.08
CA GLN A 159 -4.75 3.28 -4.11
C GLN A 159 -4.73 2.57 -2.75
N LYS A 160 -5.88 2.12 -2.25
CA LYS A 160 -6.01 1.38 -0.99
C LYS A 160 -5.28 0.04 -1.05
N ASP A 161 -5.43 -0.71 -2.15
CA ASP A 161 -4.75 -1.99 -2.35
C ASP A 161 -3.26 -1.81 -2.61
N ASN A 162 -2.84 -0.75 -3.31
CA ASN A 162 -1.41 -0.39 -3.41
C ASN A 162 -0.79 0.02 -2.06
N LYS A 163 -1.58 0.59 -1.13
CA LYS A 163 -1.12 0.86 0.24
C LYS A 163 -1.00 -0.46 1.01
N ARG A 164 -2.04 -1.29 0.96
CA ARG A 164 -2.07 -2.62 1.59
C ARG A 164 -0.93 -3.51 1.13
N LEU A 165 -0.66 -3.62 -0.18
CA LEU A 165 0.43 -4.46 -0.71
C LEU A 165 1.81 -4.02 -0.23
N ARG A 166 2.03 -2.72 0.03
CA ARG A 166 3.26 -2.22 0.67
C ARG A 166 3.33 -2.56 2.16
N GLU A 167 2.20 -2.53 2.87
CA GLU A 167 2.12 -2.90 4.28
C GLU A 167 2.29 -4.41 4.49
N ASP A 168 1.59 -5.23 3.69
CA ASP A 168 1.70 -6.68 3.68
C ASP A 168 3.10 -7.13 3.21
N GLY A 169 3.69 -6.45 2.22
CA GLY A 169 5.09 -6.64 1.81
C GLY A 169 6.10 -6.29 2.89
N LYS A 170 5.90 -5.19 3.64
CA LYS A 170 6.75 -4.83 4.78
C LYS A 170 6.63 -5.85 5.93
N ARG A 171 5.41 -6.32 6.23
CA ARG A 171 5.16 -7.38 7.22
C ARG A 171 5.88 -8.68 6.85
N LEU A 172 5.83 -9.06 5.57
CA LEU A 172 6.51 -10.26 5.09
C LEU A 172 8.04 -10.13 5.16
N ALA A 173 8.59 -8.97 4.79
CA ALA A 173 10.03 -8.70 4.92
C ALA A 173 10.48 -8.81 6.39
N GLN A 174 9.77 -8.15 7.32
CA GLN A 174 10.04 -8.24 8.76
C GLN A 174 9.94 -9.70 9.28
N CYS A 175 8.92 -10.45 8.87
CA CYS A 175 8.77 -11.85 9.27
C CYS A 175 9.90 -12.77 8.74
N VAL A 176 10.51 -12.42 7.60
CA VAL A 176 11.69 -13.12 7.06
C VAL A 176 12.96 -12.72 7.81
N GLU A 177 13.10 -11.44 8.17
CA GLU A 177 14.20 -10.90 8.98
C GLU A 177 14.22 -11.55 10.39
N GLU A 178 13.07 -11.55 11.07
CA GLU A 178 12.88 -12.22 12.38
C GLU A 178 13.21 -13.73 12.31
N ALA A 179 12.80 -14.42 11.25
CA ALA A 179 13.11 -15.84 11.05
C ALA A 179 14.61 -16.08 10.69
N GLN A 180 15.27 -15.14 10.02
CA GLN A 180 16.71 -15.22 9.76
C GLN A 180 17.52 -15.01 11.04
N ASP A 181 17.13 -14.06 11.89
CA ASP A 181 17.74 -13.85 13.20
C ASP A 181 17.53 -15.04 14.14
N GLU A 182 16.34 -15.64 14.17
CA GLU A 182 16.08 -16.86 14.97
C GLU A 182 16.93 -18.04 14.47
N LEU A 183 17.05 -18.23 13.15
CA LEU A 183 17.95 -19.22 12.56
C LEU A 183 19.43 -18.94 12.88
N GLN A 184 19.85 -17.68 12.91
CA GLN A 184 21.22 -17.27 13.22
C GLN A 184 21.53 -17.48 14.71
N GLN A 185 20.59 -17.17 15.60
CA GLN A 185 20.67 -17.46 17.03
C GLN A 185 20.72 -18.98 17.29
N MET A 186 19.85 -19.77 16.66
CA MET A 186 19.89 -21.24 16.76
C MET A 186 21.23 -21.82 16.27
N ARG A 187 21.78 -21.30 15.16
CA ARG A 187 23.13 -21.69 14.68
C ARG A 187 24.21 -21.35 15.70
N SER A 188 24.15 -20.16 16.30
CA SER A 188 25.07 -19.73 17.37
C SER A 188 25.02 -20.67 18.58
N ASP A 189 23.82 -21.05 19.03
CA ASP A 189 23.63 -21.93 20.19
C ASP A 189 23.90 -23.41 19.90
N ILE A 190 23.80 -23.85 18.64
CA ILE A 190 24.31 -25.16 18.20
C ILE A 190 25.84 -25.15 18.18
N ALA A 191 26.48 -24.10 17.65
CA ALA A 191 27.93 -23.97 17.62
C ALA A 191 28.55 -23.96 19.05
N LYS A 192 28.00 -23.15 19.97
CA LYS A 192 28.39 -23.14 21.39
C LYS A 192 28.30 -24.53 22.03
N ARG A 193 27.23 -25.28 21.75
CA ARG A 193 27.04 -26.66 22.23
C ARG A 193 28.07 -27.62 21.63
N ALA A 194 28.34 -27.53 20.33
CA ALA A 194 29.36 -28.35 19.66
C ALA A 194 30.76 -28.12 20.25
N SER A 195 31.19 -26.87 20.42
CA SER A 195 32.49 -26.54 21.03
C SER A 195 32.59 -27.00 22.48
N LYS A 196 31.50 -26.92 23.27
CA LYS A 196 31.48 -27.46 24.64
C LYS A 196 31.61 -28.99 24.67
N VAL A 197 31.01 -29.69 23.71
CA VAL A 197 31.14 -31.16 23.58
C VAL A 197 32.54 -31.57 23.13
N GLN A 198 33.17 -30.83 22.21
CA GLN A 198 34.57 -31.05 21.83
C GLN A 198 35.50 -30.88 23.04
N LEU A 199 35.43 -29.75 23.75
CA LEU A 199 36.26 -29.47 24.93
C LEU A 199 36.14 -30.55 26.02
N LEU A 200 34.93 -31.09 26.23
CA LEU A 200 34.72 -32.23 27.14
C LEU A 200 35.37 -33.51 26.60
N ASN A 201 35.15 -33.84 25.32
CA ASN A 201 35.72 -35.04 24.70
C ASN A 201 37.26 -35.02 24.73
N ASP A 202 37.88 -33.88 24.48
CA ASP A 202 39.33 -33.70 24.53
C ASP A 202 39.85 -33.86 25.97
N LYS A 203 39.22 -33.19 26.97
CA LYS A 203 39.54 -33.39 28.39
C LYS A 203 39.40 -34.85 28.83
N TYR A 204 38.41 -35.57 28.31
CA TYR A 204 38.27 -37.00 28.58
C TYR A 204 39.34 -37.84 27.85
N ARG A 205 39.77 -37.47 26.64
CA ARG A 205 40.72 -38.24 25.84
C ARG A 205 42.11 -38.38 26.49
N GLU A 206 42.52 -37.42 27.32
CA GLU A 206 43.85 -37.42 27.96
C GLU A 206 44.02 -38.38 29.15
N LYS A 207 42.93 -38.89 29.74
CA LYS A 207 43.00 -39.72 30.96
C LYS A 207 43.02 -41.23 30.66
N PRO A 208 44.10 -41.96 31.03
CA PRO A 208 44.23 -43.40 30.79
C PRO A 208 43.41 -44.25 31.77
N ASP A 209 43.26 -45.53 31.42
CA ASP A 209 42.71 -46.58 32.29
C ASP A 209 43.62 -46.86 33.50
N ILE A 210 43.04 -47.46 34.55
CA ILE A 210 43.72 -47.89 35.78
C ILE A 210 43.49 -49.38 36.07
N LEU A 211 44.36 -49.96 36.89
CA LEU A 211 44.25 -51.27 37.51
C LEU A 211 43.77 -51.08 38.96
N VAL A 212 42.61 -51.63 39.30
CA VAL A 212 42.05 -51.56 40.66
C VAL A 212 41.91 -52.97 41.23
N LYS A 213 42.27 -53.14 42.50
CA LYS A 213 42.11 -54.39 43.25
C LYS A 213 40.78 -54.35 44.00
N VAL A 214 40.01 -55.44 43.93
CA VAL A 214 38.77 -55.62 44.73
C VAL A 214 38.93 -56.86 45.60
N VAL A 215 38.58 -56.75 46.88
CA VAL A 215 38.84 -57.78 47.91
C VAL A 215 37.62 -58.02 48.77
N CYS A 216 37.23 -59.28 48.95
CA CYS A 216 36.35 -59.69 50.05
C CYS A 216 37.13 -60.64 50.95
N ARG A 217 37.27 -60.26 52.23
CA ARG A 217 38.27 -60.79 53.19
C ARG A 217 38.26 -62.32 53.37
N TYR A 218 37.14 -62.98 53.05
CA TYR A 218 36.94 -64.42 53.21
C TYR A 218 36.51 -65.14 51.92
N ARG A 219 36.55 -64.48 50.75
CA ARG A 219 36.15 -65.09 49.45
C ARG A 219 37.24 -65.03 48.39
N ALA A 220 37.72 -63.83 48.05
CA ALA A 220 38.66 -63.63 46.95
C ALA A 220 39.33 -62.24 46.99
N GLU A 221 40.41 -62.11 46.24
CA GLU A 221 40.94 -60.84 45.75
C GLU A 221 41.12 -60.90 44.23
N LEU A 222 40.77 -59.83 43.51
CA LEU A 222 40.77 -59.77 42.05
C LEU A 222 41.26 -58.40 41.55
N PHE A 223 41.98 -58.38 40.44
CA PHE A 223 42.43 -57.16 39.77
C PHE A 223 41.61 -56.92 38.50
N PHE A 224 41.19 -55.67 38.29
CA PHE A 224 40.40 -55.25 37.14
C PHE A 224 41.05 -54.04 36.48
N LYS A 225 41.29 -54.13 35.16
CA LYS A 225 41.60 -52.94 34.37
C LYS A 225 40.30 -52.22 34.01
N ILE A 226 40.12 -51.00 34.49
CA ILE A 226 38.92 -50.18 34.26
C ILE A 226 39.30 -48.79 33.76
N SER A 227 38.49 -48.24 32.85
CA SER A 227 38.66 -46.85 32.44
C SER A 227 38.16 -45.94 33.56
N ARG A 228 38.89 -44.84 33.85
CA ARG A 228 38.53 -43.85 34.88
C ARG A 228 37.15 -43.19 34.69
N LYS A 229 36.52 -43.39 33.52
CA LYS A 229 35.19 -42.88 33.11
C LYS A 229 34.07 -43.92 33.23
N THR A 230 34.38 -45.19 33.49
CA THR A 230 33.39 -46.26 33.55
C THR A 230 32.77 -46.28 34.94
N LYS A 231 31.45 -46.14 35.03
CA LYS A 231 30.72 -46.31 36.31
C LYS A 231 31.09 -47.63 36.99
N LEU A 232 31.32 -47.56 38.30
CA LEU A 232 31.77 -48.67 39.13
C LEU A 232 30.74 -49.81 39.21
N SER A 233 29.48 -49.57 38.88
CA SER A 233 28.44 -50.59 38.62
C SER A 233 28.89 -51.69 37.66
N LYS A 234 29.74 -51.40 36.66
CA LYS A 234 30.30 -52.46 35.79
C LYS A 234 31.39 -53.29 36.49
N LEU A 235 32.18 -52.67 37.36
CA LEU A 235 33.17 -53.36 38.20
C LEU A 235 32.46 -54.23 39.24
N PHE A 236 31.51 -53.65 39.96
CA PHE A 236 30.74 -54.29 41.02
C PHE A 236 29.84 -55.39 40.47
N GLY A 237 29.21 -55.21 39.30
CA GLY A 237 28.48 -56.28 38.61
C GLY A 237 29.39 -57.45 38.21
N ALA A 238 30.53 -57.17 37.58
CA ALA A 238 31.51 -58.21 37.19
C ALA A 238 32.16 -58.90 38.41
N TRP A 239 32.26 -58.21 39.55
CA TRP A 239 32.64 -58.80 40.83
C TRP A 239 31.56 -59.75 41.35
N THR A 240 30.32 -59.27 41.49
CA THR A 240 29.20 -60.03 42.06
C THR A 240 28.90 -61.28 41.25
N GLU A 241 28.78 -61.16 39.92
CA GLU A 241 28.57 -62.29 39.01
C GLU A 241 29.66 -63.36 39.18
N ARG A 242 30.90 -62.95 39.42
CA ARG A 242 32.01 -63.87 39.66
C ARG A 242 31.99 -64.47 41.06
N MET A 243 31.51 -63.76 42.09
CA MET A 243 31.33 -64.32 43.44
C MET A 243 30.20 -65.35 43.48
N GLU A 244 29.08 -65.09 42.80
CA GLU A 244 27.96 -66.03 42.64
C GLU A 244 28.41 -67.31 41.94
N ARG A 245 29.12 -67.18 40.80
CA ARG A 245 29.72 -68.32 40.08
C ARG A 245 30.74 -69.10 40.92
N THR A 246 31.41 -68.47 41.89
CA THR A 246 32.43 -69.10 42.75
C THR A 246 31.82 -69.72 44.02
N GLY A 247 30.60 -69.33 44.41
CA GLY A 247 29.90 -69.90 45.56
C GLY A 247 29.47 -71.36 45.39
N HIS A 248 29.40 -71.86 44.15
CA HIS A 248 29.06 -73.25 43.85
C HIS A 248 30.30 -74.07 43.48
N GLY A 249 30.74 -74.92 44.41
CA GLY A 249 31.88 -75.82 44.22
C GLY A 249 31.60 -76.97 43.24
N VAL A 250 31.66 -76.70 41.94
CA VAL A 250 31.63 -77.73 40.88
C VAL A 250 32.77 -77.50 39.89
N THR A 251 33.64 -78.49 39.74
CA THR A 251 34.70 -78.50 38.72
C THR A 251 34.11 -78.74 37.33
N GLY A 252 34.01 -77.69 36.50
CA GLY A 252 33.42 -77.76 35.16
C GLY A 252 34.19 -76.97 34.11
N VAL A 253 34.92 -77.66 33.22
CA VAL A 253 35.65 -77.04 32.10
C VAL A 253 34.70 -76.82 30.92
N VAL A 254 34.34 -75.56 30.61
CA VAL A 254 33.64 -75.20 29.36
C VAL A 254 34.28 -74.02 28.64
N LYS A 255 35.26 -74.38 27.80
CA LYS A 255 35.53 -73.89 26.44
C LYS A 255 34.98 -72.52 25.98
N LYS A 256 35.92 -71.64 25.59
CA LYS A 256 35.73 -70.41 24.80
C LYS A 256 34.91 -70.64 23.51
N VAL A 257 33.99 -69.73 23.20
CA VAL A 257 33.43 -69.50 21.85
C VAL A 257 33.35 -68.00 21.58
N GLU A 258 33.85 -67.55 20.43
CA GLU A 258 33.70 -66.16 19.95
C GLU A 258 32.44 -66.01 19.09
N GLY A 259 31.73 -64.90 19.24
CA GLY A 259 30.47 -64.63 18.53
C GLY A 259 30.27 -63.14 18.24
N ASN A 260 30.92 -62.63 17.18
CA ASN A 260 30.84 -61.24 16.77
C ASN A 260 29.59 -60.98 15.89
N ALA A 261 28.61 -60.22 16.39
CA ALA A 261 27.47 -59.79 15.59
C ALA A 261 26.86 -58.43 16.04
N ARG A 262 26.96 -57.44 15.15
CA ARG A 262 26.16 -56.19 15.06
C ARG A 262 26.00 -55.97 13.55
N PRO A 263 24.79 -55.69 13.00
CA PRO A 263 24.20 -54.35 13.13
C PRO A 263 22.66 -54.20 13.00
N THR A 264 22.20 -52.94 13.21
CA THR A 264 21.02 -52.29 12.56
C THR A 264 19.60 -52.84 12.77
N THR A 265 18.49 -52.08 12.74
CA THR A 265 18.14 -50.66 13.08
C THR A 265 16.61 -50.55 13.00
N ALA A 266 15.99 -49.60 13.73
CA ALA A 266 14.59 -49.16 13.54
C ALA A 266 13.49 -50.22 13.83
N SER A 267 12.22 -49.88 14.09
CA SER A 267 11.58 -48.65 14.61
C SER A 267 10.14 -48.97 15.06
N VAL A 268 9.50 -48.05 15.80
CA VAL A 268 8.07 -48.08 16.22
C VAL A 268 7.73 -49.19 17.26
N GLY A 269 6.90 -48.97 18.29
CA GLY A 269 6.33 -47.73 18.82
C GLY A 269 4.85 -47.84 19.19
N SER A 270 4.54 -47.92 20.50
CA SER A 270 3.18 -47.96 21.08
C SER A 270 2.34 -49.22 20.75
N LYS A 271 1.30 -49.59 21.52
CA LYS A 271 0.93 -49.36 22.95
C LYS A 271 -0.27 -50.27 23.24
N VAL A 272 -0.12 -51.27 24.13
CA VAL A 272 -1.26 -51.99 24.73
C VAL A 272 -0.94 -52.27 26.20
N GLU A 273 -1.94 -52.08 27.05
CA GLU A 273 -1.95 -52.33 28.50
C GLU A 273 -3.23 -53.13 28.84
N PRO A 274 -3.47 -53.61 30.07
CA PRO A 274 -3.41 -55.05 30.30
C PRO A 274 -4.75 -55.69 30.70
N THR A 275 -4.84 -57.02 30.57
CA THR A 275 -5.91 -57.82 31.18
C THR A 275 -5.35 -59.09 31.83
N THR A 276 -5.27 -59.04 33.16
CA THR A 276 -5.68 -60.09 34.12
C THR A 276 -5.30 -61.57 33.91
N GLU A 277 -4.67 -62.10 34.97
CA GLU A 277 -4.97 -63.37 35.65
C GLU A 277 -4.19 -64.67 35.31
N SER A 278 -3.44 -65.09 36.34
CA SER A 278 -3.20 -66.47 36.80
C SER A 278 -2.83 -67.56 35.79
N THR A 279 -1.53 -67.85 35.72
CA THR A 279 -1.04 -69.22 35.89
C THR A 279 0.32 -69.16 36.60
N THR A 280 0.39 -69.68 37.84
CA THR A 280 1.64 -69.79 38.60
C THR A 280 2.49 -70.97 38.10
N PRO A 281 3.73 -70.75 37.64
CA PRO A 281 4.73 -71.83 37.62
C PRO A 281 5.09 -72.24 39.06
N PRO A 282 5.58 -73.46 39.29
CA PRO A 282 5.97 -73.91 40.63
C PRO A 282 7.21 -73.17 41.14
N SER A 283 7.34 -73.07 42.46
CA SER A 283 8.47 -72.44 43.14
C SER A 283 9.81 -73.11 42.82
N SER A 284 10.55 -72.57 41.87
CA SER A 284 12.00 -72.74 41.79
C SER A 284 12.65 -71.96 42.94
N TYR A 285 13.49 -72.64 43.74
CA TYR A 285 14.21 -72.05 44.87
C TYR A 285 14.78 -70.66 44.55
N ILE A 286 14.28 -69.64 45.25
CA ILE A 286 14.90 -68.32 45.23
C ILE A 286 16.21 -68.42 46.01
N ILE A 287 17.31 -68.53 45.27
CA ILE A 287 18.66 -68.41 45.83
C ILE A 287 18.80 -66.94 46.28
N PRO A 288 19.22 -66.65 47.53
CA PRO A 288 19.46 -65.28 47.96
C PRO A 288 20.58 -64.67 47.11
N ALA A 289 20.28 -63.57 46.41
CA ALA A 289 21.25 -62.85 45.61
C ALA A 289 22.37 -62.28 46.51
N MET A 290 23.62 -62.38 46.08
CA MET A 290 24.76 -61.94 46.90
C MET A 290 24.92 -60.42 46.85
N GLN A 291 24.27 -59.73 47.80
CA GLN A 291 24.36 -58.28 47.91
C GLN A 291 25.69 -57.87 48.57
N PHE A 292 26.42 -56.96 47.91
CA PHE A 292 27.68 -56.41 48.40
C PHE A 292 27.61 -54.89 48.58
N VAL A 293 28.19 -54.39 49.67
CA VAL A 293 28.57 -52.99 49.86
C VAL A 293 30.06 -52.85 49.54
N PHE A 294 30.41 -51.85 48.74
CA PHE A 294 31.78 -51.59 48.33
C PHE A 294 32.33 -50.36 49.05
N THR A 295 33.56 -50.44 49.54
CA THR A 295 34.21 -49.35 50.28
C THR A 295 35.66 -49.14 49.83
N HIS A 296 36.11 -47.88 49.81
CA HIS A 296 37.47 -47.46 49.47
C HIS A 296 37.91 -46.42 50.50
N ASN A 297 39.14 -46.55 51.02
CA ASN A 297 39.69 -45.67 52.07
C ASN A 297 38.70 -45.41 53.25
N GLY A 298 37.96 -46.44 53.65
CA GLY A 298 36.98 -46.40 54.75
C GLY A 298 35.64 -45.71 54.44
N ARG A 299 35.38 -45.34 53.17
CA ARG A 299 34.11 -44.72 52.73
C ARG A 299 33.33 -45.66 51.83
N SER A 300 32.00 -45.62 51.91
CA SER A 300 31.13 -46.31 50.94
C SER A 300 31.30 -45.71 49.55
N VAL A 301 31.34 -46.57 48.53
CA VAL A 301 31.51 -46.19 47.12
C VAL A 301 30.26 -46.61 46.35
N ASP A 302 29.60 -45.64 45.72
CA ASP A 302 28.37 -45.89 44.97
C ASP A 302 28.68 -46.55 43.61
N ALA A 303 27.79 -47.44 43.18
CA ALA A 303 27.84 -48.08 41.86
C ALA A 303 27.66 -47.08 40.71
N ASP A 304 27.05 -45.93 40.96
CA ASP A 304 26.84 -44.88 39.95
C ASP A 304 28.00 -43.89 39.82
N MET A 305 28.99 -43.93 40.72
CA MET A 305 30.22 -43.13 40.62
C MET A 305 31.22 -43.74 39.62
N THR A 306 32.08 -42.91 39.03
CA THR A 306 33.29 -43.34 38.32
C THR A 306 34.51 -43.41 39.26
N PRO A 307 35.58 -44.13 38.90
CA PRO A 307 36.82 -44.14 39.69
C PRO A 307 37.41 -42.75 39.94
N GLU A 308 37.28 -41.81 38.99
CA GLU A 308 37.75 -40.44 39.17
C GLU A 308 36.92 -39.67 40.22
N GLU A 309 35.60 -39.83 40.23
CA GLU A 309 34.71 -39.19 41.21
C GLU A 309 34.85 -39.80 42.61
N ALA A 310 35.19 -41.09 42.69
CA ALA A 310 35.49 -41.79 43.94
C ALA A 310 36.91 -41.50 44.48
N GLY A 311 37.77 -40.84 43.72
CA GLY A 311 39.16 -40.57 44.11
C GLY A 311 40.05 -41.81 44.11
N ILE A 312 39.77 -42.78 43.23
CA ILE A 312 40.47 -44.06 43.11
C ILE A 312 41.64 -43.90 42.13
N GLU A 313 42.84 -44.20 42.58
CA GLU A 313 44.07 -44.14 41.80
C GLU A 313 44.49 -45.50 41.23
N ASP A 314 45.68 -45.57 40.63
CA ASP A 314 46.19 -46.80 40.02
C ASP A 314 46.79 -47.71 41.10
N HIS A 315 46.44 -48.99 41.08
CA HIS A 315 46.74 -50.01 42.10
C HIS A 315 45.99 -49.91 43.45
N ASP A 316 44.98 -49.05 43.57
CA ASP A 316 44.14 -48.94 44.78
C ASP A 316 43.32 -50.21 45.11
N GLU A 317 42.95 -50.37 46.39
CA GLU A 317 42.12 -51.48 46.90
C GLU A 317 40.70 -51.03 47.31
N ILE A 318 39.69 -51.74 46.80
CA ILE A 318 38.28 -51.65 47.21
C ILE A 318 37.90 -52.90 48.02
N LEU A 319 37.31 -52.71 49.20
CA LEU A 319 36.79 -53.78 50.04
C LEU A 319 35.30 -54.03 49.75
N ALA A 320 34.94 -55.27 49.45
CA ALA A 320 33.56 -55.73 49.23
C ALA A 320 33.05 -56.53 50.46
N VAL A 321 31.92 -56.09 51.01
CA VAL A 321 31.31 -56.60 52.25
C VAL A 321 29.90 -57.13 51.94
N GLU A 322 29.61 -58.37 52.34
CA GLU A 322 28.36 -59.09 51.99
C GLU A 322 27.22 -58.78 52.99
N LEU A 323 25.97 -58.69 52.52
CA LEU A 323 24.75 -58.36 53.30
C LEU A 323 23.70 -59.49 53.30
N MET A 324 22.78 -59.48 54.27
CA MET A 324 21.68 -60.44 54.48
C MET A 324 20.43 -59.73 55.09
N ASP A 325 19.17 -60.13 54.76
CA ASP A 325 17.91 -59.32 54.92
C ASP A 325 16.66 -60.07 55.51
N LEU A 326 15.50 -59.37 55.79
CA LEU A 326 14.35 -59.84 56.62
C LEU A 326 12.82 -59.50 56.33
N THR A 327 12.28 -58.25 56.18
CA THR A 327 10.81 -57.94 56.49
C THR A 327 10.02 -56.85 55.70
N GLU A 328 8.65 -56.94 55.60
CA GLU A 328 7.76 -56.07 54.74
C GLU A 328 6.25 -55.77 55.19
N SER A 329 5.55 -54.66 54.71
CA SER A 329 4.05 -54.44 54.28
C SER A 329 2.99 -53.27 54.78
N VAL A 330 2.15 -52.58 53.87
CA VAL A 330 0.74 -51.81 53.88
C VAL A 330 0.44 -50.28 54.38
N GLY A 331 -0.59 -49.33 54.12
CA GLY A 331 -1.77 -48.90 53.17
C GLY A 331 -2.98 -47.86 53.63
N GLY A 332 -3.74 -46.97 52.81
CA GLY A 332 -5.07 -46.18 53.12
C GLY A 332 -5.61 -44.81 52.35
N ASP A 333 -6.94 -44.31 52.35
CA ASP A 333 -7.59 -43.00 51.71
C ASP A 333 -9.17 -42.54 51.98
N ASP A 334 -9.77 -41.29 51.67
CA ASP A 334 -11.28 -40.77 51.72
C ASP A 334 -11.81 -39.26 51.26
N PRO A 335 -13.09 -38.90 50.76
CA PRO A 335 -13.67 -37.51 50.32
C PRO A 335 -15.25 -37.02 50.28
N TYR A 336 -15.71 -35.68 50.29
CA TYR A 336 -17.20 -35.11 50.29
C TYR A 336 -17.60 -33.60 49.78
N ASP A 337 -18.89 -33.13 49.43
CA ASP A 337 -19.39 -31.66 49.04
C ASP A 337 -20.96 -31.23 48.65
N LYS A 338 -21.56 -29.92 48.82
CA LYS A 338 -22.74 -29.05 48.14
C LYS A 338 -23.88 -28.15 48.96
N VAL A 339 -24.92 -27.23 48.60
CA VAL A 339 -25.40 -25.99 47.68
C VAL A 339 -26.92 -25.30 47.89
N LEU A 340 -27.38 -23.98 47.59
CA LEU A 340 -28.86 -23.34 47.58
C LEU A 340 -29.28 -21.81 47.06
N GLU A 341 -30.59 -21.24 47.05
CA GLU A 341 -31.18 -19.87 46.46
C GLU A 341 -32.57 -19.10 47.00
N PRO A 342 -32.93 -17.73 46.79
CA PRO A 342 -34.21 -16.94 47.21
C PRO A 342 -34.87 -15.63 46.44
N ARG A 343 -36.17 -15.08 46.66
CA ARG A 343 -37.00 -13.99 45.85
C ARG A 343 -38.05 -12.89 46.51
N ARG A 344 -38.80 -11.88 45.83
CA ARG A 344 -39.62 -10.62 46.36
C ARG A 344 -40.90 -9.89 45.57
N GLN A 345 -41.57 -8.71 45.96
CA GLN A 345 -42.94 -8.02 45.49
C GLN A 345 -43.22 -6.37 45.39
N LYS A 346 -44.48 -5.72 45.35
CA LYS A 346 -44.91 -4.22 44.97
C LYS A 346 -46.21 -3.41 45.61
N LEU A 347 -46.63 -2.12 45.22
CA LEU A 347 -47.54 -1.03 45.94
C LEU A 347 -48.61 -0.02 45.18
N LYS A 348 -49.25 1.07 45.81
CA LYS A 348 -50.42 2.05 45.37
C LYS A 348 -50.47 3.62 45.83
N LYS A 349 -51.56 4.49 45.60
CA LYS A 349 -51.68 6.06 45.67
C LYS A 349 -53.07 6.79 46.12
N ASN A 350 -53.11 8.12 46.49
CA ASN A 350 -54.25 9.04 46.99
C ASN A 350 -54.50 10.48 46.31
N TRP A 351 -55.53 11.32 46.72
CA TRP A 351 -55.90 12.76 46.37
C TRP A 351 -56.77 13.56 47.44
N THR A 352 -57.36 14.78 47.17
CA THR A 352 -57.95 15.81 48.14
C THR A 352 -59.25 16.55 47.66
N ASP A 353 -60.07 17.16 48.56
CA ASP A 353 -61.52 17.51 48.31
C ASP A 353 -62.05 18.99 48.30
N ASP A 354 -61.42 20.04 48.84
CA ASP A 354 -62.05 21.41 48.90
C ASP A 354 -62.22 22.08 47.51
N PRO A 355 -63.44 22.46 47.06
CA PRO A 355 -63.65 23.10 45.76
C PRO A 355 -62.86 24.38 45.51
N GLN A 356 -62.66 25.23 46.52
CA GLN A 356 -62.11 26.58 46.33
C GLN A 356 -60.58 26.63 46.52
N ALA A 357 -59.99 25.67 47.24
CA ALA A 357 -58.59 25.29 47.05
C ALA A 357 -58.38 24.55 45.72
N ALA A 358 -59.20 23.56 45.37
CA ALA A 358 -59.04 22.76 44.16
C ALA A 358 -59.04 23.62 42.88
N LYS A 359 -59.92 24.63 42.79
CA LYS A 359 -59.89 25.60 41.71
C LYS A 359 -58.53 26.34 41.62
N ARG A 360 -58.03 26.87 42.75
CA ARG A 360 -56.74 27.58 42.79
C ARG A 360 -55.56 26.66 42.45
N SER A 361 -55.56 25.42 42.96
CA SER A 361 -54.53 24.43 42.61
C SER A 361 -54.60 24.00 41.15
N LEU A 362 -55.79 23.91 40.55
CA LEU A 362 -55.92 23.68 39.10
C LEU A 362 -55.41 24.87 38.29
N GLU A 363 -55.75 26.11 38.68
CA GLU A 363 -55.22 27.33 38.05
C GLU A 363 -53.69 27.39 38.15
N GLU A 364 -53.10 27.12 39.31
CA GLU A 364 -51.64 27.02 39.53
C GLU A 364 -50.99 25.91 38.69
N ILE A 365 -51.63 24.74 38.58
CA ILE A 365 -51.17 23.64 37.70
C ILE A 365 -51.22 24.07 36.22
N PHE A 366 -52.27 24.74 35.78
CA PHE A 366 -52.38 25.23 34.40
C PHE A 366 -51.33 26.31 34.11
N ASP A 367 -51.13 27.28 35.00
CA ASP A 367 -50.11 28.32 34.87
C ASP A 367 -48.69 27.74 34.86
N GLY A 368 -48.43 26.73 35.70
CA GLY A 368 -47.19 25.95 35.68
C GLY A 368 -46.98 25.24 34.35
N VAL A 369 -48.00 24.52 33.84
CA VAL A 369 -47.94 23.84 32.54
C VAL A 369 -47.71 24.82 31.39
N VAL A 370 -48.42 25.95 31.35
CA VAL A 370 -48.25 26.98 30.32
C VAL A 370 -46.83 27.57 30.37
N ARG A 371 -46.30 27.85 31.56
CA ARG A 371 -44.93 28.36 31.76
C ARG A 371 -43.85 27.39 31.29
N GLU A 372 -43.98 26.10 31.61
CA GLU A 372 -43.05 25.08 31.09
C GLU A 372 -43.19 24.84 29.58
N ARG A 373 -44.40 24.99 29.02
CA ARG A 373 -44.60 24.95 27.56
C ARG A 373 -43.92 26.13 26.86
N LEU A 374 -44.02 27.36 27.38
CA LEU A 374 -43.32 28.52 26.83
C LEU A 374 -41.79 28.36 26.92
N LYS A 375 -41.26 27.84 28.03
CA LYS A 375 -39.83 27.51 28.17
C LYS A 375 -39.36 26.50 27.13
N GLU A 376 -40.10 25.41 26.92
CA GLU A 376 -39.72 24.41 25.91
C GLU A 376 -39.83 24.96 24.48
N VAL A 377 -40.80 25.83 24.19
CA VAL A 377 -40.85 26.55 22.90
C VAL A 377 -39.59 27.40 22.71
N LEU A 378 -39.20 28.23 23.69
CA LEU A 378 -37.96 29.02 23.61
C LEU A 378 -36.73 28.13 23.40
N ARG A 379 -36.61 27.02 24.14
CA ARG A 379 -35.52 26.05 24.02
C ARG A 379 -35.49 25.37 22.64
N GLN A 380 -36.63 25.16 22.00
CA GLN A 380 -36.73 24.66 20.62
C GLN A 380 -36.32 25.72 19.58
N TYR A 381 -36.63 27.00 19.81
CA TYR A 381 -36.11 28.10 18.98
C TYR A 381 -34.59 28.23 19.10
N GLU A 382 -34.01 28.19 20.30
CA GLU A 382 -32.56 28.18 20.51
C GLU A 382 -31.86 26.99 19.83
N LEU A 383 -32.46 25.80 19.93
CA LEU A 383 -31.94 24.58 19.30
C LEU A 383 -32.01 24.65 17.76
N ARG A 384 -33.10 25.21 17.21
CA ARG A 384 -33.24 25.52 15.78
C ARG A 384 -32.16 26.49 15.32
N GLU A 385 -31.91 27.55 16.08
CA GLU A 385 -30.93 28.58 15.68
C GLU A 385 -29.51 28.01 15.64
N ARG A 386 -29.09 27.25 16.66
CA ARG A 386 -27.81 26.53 16.67
C ARG A 386 -27.70 25.50 15.53
N HIS A 387 -28.81 24.86 15.15
CA HIS A 387 -28.83 23.97 13.99
C HIS A 387 -28.60 24.75 12.68
N PHE A 388 -29.27 25.90 12.48
CA PHE A 388 -29.03 26.75 11.32
C PHE A 388 -27.59 27.28 11.28
N GLU A 389 -27.03 27.74 12.40
CA GLU A 389 -25.64 28.19 12.49
C GLU A 389 -24.65 27.09 12.08
N CYS A 390 -24.89 25.84 12.50
CA CYS A 390 -24.08 24.69 12.09
C CYS A 390 -24.23 24.34 10.60
N VAL A 391 -25.44 24.46 10.04
CA VAL A 391 -25.70 24.23 8.60
C VAL A 391 -25.04 25.32 7.74
N ILE A 392 -25.13 26.59 8.15
CA ILE A 392 -24.46 27.72 7.48
C ILE A 392 -22.94 27.50 7.49
N ARG A 393 -22.36 27.24 8.68
CA ARG A 393 -20.92 26.94 8.82
C ARG A 393 -20.45 25.75 7.99
N SER A 394 -21.27 24.70 7.87
CA SER A 394 -20.99 23.56 6.97
C SER A 394 -20.95 24.00 5.50
N LYS A 395 -21.90 24.83 5.07
CA LYS A 395 -21.99 25.31 3.69
C LYS A 395 -20.88 26.31 3.34
N GLU A 396 -20.48 27.17 4.28
CA GLU A 396 -19.28 28.01 4.15
C GLU A 396 -18.02 27.16 3.93
N LEU A 397 -17.83 26.10 4.73
CA LEU A 397 -16.70 25.17 4.58
C LEU A 397 -16.75 24.39 3.25
N GLU A 398 -17.93 23.97 2.77
CA GLU A 398 -18.11 23.37 1.45
C GLU A 398 -17.72 24.32 0.31
N VAL A 399 -18.10 25.61 0.41
CA VAL A 399 -17.73 26.66 -0.56
C VAL A 399 -16.22 26.94 -0.53
N LEU A 400 -15.63 27.09 0.65
CA LEU A 400 -14.18 27.29 0.81
C LEU A 400 -13.37 26.10 0.27
N LEU A 401 -13.78 24.87 0.55
CA LEU A 401 -13.15 23.66 0.00
C LEU A 401 -13.26 23.59 -1.53
N SER A 402 -14.41 23.98 -2.08
CA SER A 402 -14.64 24.03 -3.53
C SER A 402 -13.78 25.11 -4.20
N ARG A 403 -13.67 26.29 -3.58
CA ARG A 403 -12.83 27.41 -4.02
C ARG A 403 -11.33 27.04 -3.98
N ALA A 404 -10.89 26.33 -2.93
CA ALA A 404 -9.53 25.84 -2.80
C ALA A 404 -9.16 24.84 -3.91
N ARG A 405 -10.02 23.83 -4.16
CA ARG A 405 -9.83 22.85 -5.26
C ARG A 405 -9.80 23.51 -6.63
N ALA A 406 -10.66 24.51 -6.87
CA ALA A 406 -10.65 25.27 -8.12
C ALA A 406 -9.37 26.08 -8.30
N ALA A 407 -8.83 26.67 -7.23
CA ALA A 407 -7.54 27.37 -7.25
C ALA A 407 -6.35 26.42 -7.49
N GLU A 408 -6.34 25.26 -6.85
CA GLU A 408 -5.33 24.21 -7.05
C GLU A 408 -5.33 23.69 -8.50
N GLN A 409 -6.50 23.34 -9.05
CA GLN A 409 -6.62 22.90 -10.44
C GLN A 409 -6.18 23.99 -11.42
N LYS A 410 -6.49 25.27 -11.15
CA LYS A 410 -6.03 26.42 -11.94
C LYS A 410 -4.52 26.60 -11.85
N GLN A 411 -3.91 26.37 -10.68
CA GLN A 411 -2.46 26.45 -10.50
C GLN A 411 -1.74 25.34 -11.29
N LEU A 412 -2.26 24.10 -11.26
CA LEU A 412 -1.72 23.00 -12.06
C LEU A 412 -1.83 23.27 -13.56
N ALA A 413 -3.00 23.67 -14.04
CA ALA A 413 -3.22 24.02 -15.45
C ALA A 413 -2.34 25.19 -15.93
N ASN A 414 -2.12 26.21 -15.08
CA ASN A 414 -1.19 27.30 -15.37
C ASN A 414 0.27 26.81 -15.41
N GLY A 415 0.67 25.89 -14.53
CA GLY A 415 1.99 25.26 -14.53
C GLY A 415 2.23 24.35 -15.74
N GLU A 416 1.19 23.70 -16.26
CA GLU A 416 1.22 22.96 -17.52
C GLU A 416 1.30 23.89 -18.73
N LYS A 417 0.47 24.93 -18.80
CA LYS A 417 0.55 25.95 -19.85
C LYS A 417 1.93 26.64 -19.90
N ALA A 418 2.52 26.93 -18.74
CA ALA A 418 3.86 27.50 -18.66
C ALA A 418 4.98 26.51 -19.02
N ARG A 419 4.76 25.20 -18.91
CA ARG A 419 5.68 24.17 -19.44
C ARG A 419 5.55 24.03 -20.95
N ALA A 420 4.30 23.98 -21.46
CA ALA A 420 4.03 23.95 -22.90
C ALA A 420 4.67 25.16 -23.61
N HIS A 421 4.45 26.37 -23.12
CA HIS A 421 5.01 27.60 -23.71
C HIS A 421 6.54 27.56 -23.85
N ARG A 422 7.26 27.00 -22.87
CA ARG A 422 8.72 26.85 -22.95
C ARG A 422 9.17 25.79 -23.96
N LEU A 423 8.40 24.71 -24.11
CA LEU A 423 8.65 23.71 -25.15
C LEU A 423 8.31 24.26 -26.54
N ASP A 424 7.27 25.09 -26.67
CA ASP A 424 6.93 25.79 -27.92
C ASP A 424 8.01 26.81 -28.29
N GLU A 425 8.55 27.56 -27.31
CA GLU A 425 9.72 28.45 -27.48
C GLU A 425 10.97 27.67 -27.93
N GLU A 426 11.27 26.55 -27.28
CA GLU A 426 12.42 25.67 -27.60
C GLU A 426 12.27 25.05 -29.00
N ILE A 427 11.08 24.55 -29.35
CA ILE A 427 10.77 24.04 -30.69
C ILE A 427 10.87 25.15 -31.75
N HIS A 428 10.44 26.37 -31.44
CA HIS A 428 10.56 27.51 -32.37
C HIS A 428 12.02 27.91 -32.58
N GLN A 429 12.83 27.95 -31.52
CA GLN A 429 14.26 28.22 -31.58
C GLN A 429 15.01 27.13 -32.38
N LEU A 430 14.77 25.86 -32.11
CA LEU A 430 15.38 24.74 -32.84
C LEU A 430 14.98 24.73 -34.33
N ARG A 431 13.73 25.08 -34.66
CA ARG A 431 13.30 25.25 -36.05
C ARG A 431 14.04 26.39 -36.75
N LYS A 432 14.22 27.51 -36.06
CA LYS A 432 14.98 28.65 -36.58
C LYS A 432 16.45 28.29 -36.78
N GLU A 433 17.10 27.63 -35.83
CA GLU A 433 18.49 27.17 -35.97
C GLU A 433 18.67 26.20 -37.14
N MET A 434 17.70 25.32 -37.36
CA MET A 434 17.66 24.43 -38.54
C MET A 434 17.49 25.22 -39.85
N GLU A 435 16.64 26.23 -39.89
CA GLU A 435 16.44 27.12 -41.05
C GLU A 435 17.68 27.97 -41.34
N ASP A 436 18.28 28.59 -40.32
CA ASP A 436 19.54 29.34 -40.42
C ASP A 436 20.70 28.43 -40.89
N ALA A 437 20.75 27.17 -40.43
CA ALA A 437 21.72 26.17 -40.89
C ALA A 437 21.47 25.74 -42.35
N GLN A 438 20.22 25.52 -42.75
CA GLN A 438 19.85 25.17 -44.13
C GLN A 438 20.16 26.32 -45.09
N ASN A 439 19.79 27.55 -44.74
CA ASN A 439 20.16 28.76 -45.48
C ASN A 439 21.70 28.90 -45.57
N GLY A 440 22.39 28.64 -44.45
CA GLY A 440 23.85 28.60 -44.40
C GLY A 440 24.49 27.57 -45.34
N GLN A 441 23.91 26.38 -45.47
CA GLN A 441 24.34 25.35 -46.42
C GLN A 441 24.05 25.74 -47.87
N THR A 442 22.87 26.28 -48.17
CA THR A 442 22.50 26.78 -49.50
C THR A 442 23.49 27.84 -49.99
N MET A 443 23.84 28.82 -49.15
CA MET A 443 24.86 29.81 -49.50
C MET A 443 26.25 29.22 -49.77
N LEU A 444 26.62 28.11 -49.13
CA LEU A 444 27.89 27.41 -49.41
C LEU A 444 27.84 26.67 -50.74
N ILE A 445 26.69 26.07 -51.08
CA ILE A 445 26.45 25.44 -52.38
C ILE A 445 26.49 26.48 -53.50
N ASP A 446 25.83 27.64 -53.32
CA ASP A 446 25.87 28.75 -54.29
C ASP A 446 27.29 29.32 -54.47
N LYS A 447 28.04 29.52 -53.37
CA LYS A 447 29.47 29.91 -53.43
C LYS A 447 30.30 28.89 -54.21
N LEU A 448 30.09 27.60 -53.98
CA LEU A 448 30.81 26.53 -54.70
C LEU A 448 30.44 26.51 -56.19
N ILE A 449 29.15 26.61 -56.52
CA ILE A 449 28.66 26.72 -57.91
C ILE A 449 29.27 27.93 -58.61
N GLN A 450 29.38 29.08 -57.92
CA GLN A 450 30.02 30.27 -58.45
C GLN A 450 31.53 30.06 -58.70
N CYS A 451 32.24 29.42 -57.76
CA CYS A 451 33.65 29.07 -57.96
C CYS A 451 33.84 28.15 -59.18
N CYS A 452 33.00 27.11 -59.33
CA CYS A 452 33.03 26.22 -60.50
C CYS A 452 32.74 26.97 -61.81
N LYS A 453 31.80 27.93 -61.81
CA LYS A 453 31.52 28.79 -62.98
C LYS A 453 32.70 29.71 -63.33
N GLU A 454 33.36 30.32 -62.34
CA GLU A 454 34.51 31.19 -62.60
C GLU A 454 35.70 30.41 -63.17
N ILE A 455 36.00 29.23 -62.60
CA ILE A 455 37.06 28.32 -63.08
C ILE A 455 36.80 27.83 -64.52
N TRP A 456 35.53 27.72 -64.93
CA TRP A 456 35.14 27.23 -66.25
C TRP A 456 35.05 28.34 -67.33
N ASN A 457 34.75 29.58 -66.95
CA ASN A 457 34.56 30.70 -67.90
C ASN A 457 35.78 31.62 -68.06
N GLU A 458 36.62 31.79 -67.04
CA GLU A 458 37.88 32.55 -67.15
C GLU A 458 39.08 31.62 -67.41
N LYS A 459 40.13 32.13 -68.08
CA LYS A 459 41.42 31.41 -68.12
C LYS A 459 41.93 31.26 -66.68
N PRO A 460 42.29 30.05 -66.22
CA PRO A 460 42.48 29.77 -64.80
C PRO A 460 43.67 30.50 -64.20
N ASN A 461 43.42 31.66 -63.58
CA ASN A 461 44.38 32.34 -62.73
C ASN A 461 44.52 31.56 -61.42
N ALA A 462 45.60 30.78 -61.31
CA ALA A 462 45.85 29.88 -60.19
C ALA A 462 45.78 30.59 -58.83
N GLU A 463 46.25 31.83 -58.70
CA GLU A 463 46.14 32.58 -57.44
C GLU A 463 44.69 32.94 -57.08
N ARG A 464 43.89 33.39 -58.06
CA ARG A 464 42.47 33.72 -57.83
C ARG A 464 41.70 32.48 -57.40
N THR A 465 41.92 31.36 -58.08
CA THR A 465 41.31 30.06 -57.75
C THR A 465 41.75 29.57 -56.37
N GLN A 466 43.04 29.67 -56.02
CA GLN A 466 43.53 29.31 -54.68
C GLN A 466 42.96 30.22 -53.57
N ARG A 467 42.83 31.53 -53.81
CA ARG A 467 42.17 32.46 -52.86
C ARG A 467 40.70 32.12 -52.65
N LEU A 468 39.98 31.71 -53.69
CA LEU A 468 38.59 31.23 -53.58
C LEU A 468 38.48 29.95 -52.75
N PHE A 469 39.31 28.94 -53.03
CA PHE A 469 39.30 27.69 -52.23
C PHE A 469 39.76 27.90 -50.78
N ALA A 470 40.74 28.79 -50.53
CA ALA A 470 41.12 29.18 -49.18
C ALA A 470 39.95 29.87 -48.45
N SER A 471 39.28 30.84 -49.08
CA SER A 471 38.10 31.49 -48.52
C SER A 471 36.95 30.53 -48.22
N LEU A 472 36.74 29.51 -49.06
CA LEU A 472 35.71 28.49 -48.84
C LEU A 472 36.08 27.57 -47.66
N ARG A 473 37.35 27.18 -47.55
CA ARG A 473 37.86 26.38 -46.43
C ARG A 473 37.76 27.14 -45.11
N ASP A 474 38.19 28.40 -45.07
CA ASP A 474 38.17 29.22 -43.86
C ASP A 474 36.73 29.58 -43.42
N GLU A 475 35.76 29.65 -44.35
CA GLU A 475 34.32 29.76 -44.05
C GLU A 475 33.75 28.44 -43.48
N LEU A 476 34.15 27.28 -44.01
CA LEU A 476 33.78 25.96 -43.46
C LEU A 476 34.36 25.75 -42.05
N GLU A 477 35.63 26.08 -41.87
CA GLU A 477 36.37 25.92 -40.60
C GLU A 477 35.82 26.85 -39.50
N LYS A 478 35.36 28.06 -39.85
CA LYS A 478 34.62 28.95 -38.93
C LYS A 478 33.24 28.43 -38.52
N ARG A 479 32.60 27.58 -39.34
CA ARG A 479 31.25 27.03 -39.06
C ARG A 479 31.29 25.68 -38.34
N ALA A 480 32.37 24.91 -38.50
CA ALA A 480 32.60 23.65 -37.78
C ALA A 480 32.40 23.70 -36.24
N PRO A 481 32.92 24.69 -35.48
CA PRO A 481 32.77 24.70 -34.01
C PRO A 481 31.32 24.87 -33.53
N ASN A 482 30.43 25.46 -34.32
CA ASN A 482 29.03 25.61 -33.93
C ASN A 482 28.28 24.26 -33.90
N LEU A 483 28.66 23.32 -34.77
CA LEU A 483 28.08 21.96 -34.82
C LEU A 483 28.44 21.11 -33.59
N ASN A 484 29.66 21.26 -33.06
CA ASN A 484 30.06 20.58 -31.82
C ASN A 484 29.43 21.22 -30.57
N SER A 485 29.13 22.53 -30.63
CA SER A 485 28.55 23.28 -29.51
C SER A 485 27.07 22.93 -29.29
N SER A 486 26.27 22.84 -30.35
CA SER A 486 24.85 22.44 -30.26
C SER A 486 24.67 21.00 -29.79
N ALA A 487 25.56 20.08 -30.21
CA ALA A 487 25.58 18.69 -29.74
C ALA A 487 25.78 18.56 -28.21
N SER A 488 26.52 19.49 -27.60
CA SER A 488 26.80 19.45 -26.15
C SER A 488 25.57 19.87 -25.32
N ASN A 489 24.87 20.94 -25.73
CA ASN A 489 23.77 21.51 -24.95
C ASN A 489 22.55 20.57 -24.82
N ASN A 490 22.28 19.76 -25.85
CA ASN A 490 21.17 18.80 -25.86
C ASN A 490 21.29 17.67 -24.81
N SER A 491 22.44 17.52 -24.15
CA SER A 491 22.70 16.45 -23.18
C SER A 491 22.13 16.71 -21.77
N THR A 492 21.54 17.88 -21.51
CA THR A 492 21.18 18.33 -20.13
C THR A 492 19.67 18.26 -19.82
N VAL A 493 18.82 17.86 -20.77
CA VAL A 493 17.35 17.88 -20.61
C VAL A 493 16.74 16.48 -20.39
N THR A 494 17.30 15.70 -19.46
CA THR A 494 16.60 14.54 -18.86
C THR A 494 16.91 14.40 -17.37
N VAL A 495 16.04 13.66 -16.65
CA VAL A 495 16.17 13.29 -15.23
C VAL A 495 16.22 14.48 -14.23
N ASN A 496 15.05 15.06 -13.96
CA ASN A 496 14.80 15.76 -12.69
C ASN A 496 13.62 15.12 -11.94
N GLY A 497 13.64 13.79 -11.84
CA GLY A 497 12.69 12.96 -11.09
C GLY A 497 12.99 13.00 -9.59
N LYS A 498 12.79 14.15 -8.96
CA LYS A 498 13.19 14.38 -7.57
C LYS A 498 12.25 13.70 -6.56
N GLY A 499 12.59 12.47 -6.16
CA GLY A 499 11.92 11.79 -5.05
C GLY A 499 12.22 12.47 -3.71
N SER A 500 11.17 12.81 -2.94
CA SER A 500 11.32 13.35 -1.59
C SER A 500 11.66 12.24 -0.60
N ALA A 501 12.91 12.21 -0.14
CA ALA A 501 13.33 11.46 1.04
C ALA A 501 13.59 12.45 2.19
N ASP A 502 12.56 12.80 2.95
CA ASP A 502 12.70 13.57 4.19
C ASP A 502 13.07 12.63 5.34
N GLY A 503 14.38 12.52 5.60
CA GLY A 503 14.94 11.90 6.80
C GLY A 503 15.57 12.98 7.66
N HIS A 504 14.82 13.55 8.60
CA HIS A 504 15.32 14.58 9.52
C HIS A 504 15.40 14.04 10.95
N VAL A 505 16.59 14.04 11.52
CA VAL A 505 16.88 13.61 12.90
C VAL A 505 17.78 14.66 13.56
N GLY A 506 17.36 15.14 14.74
CA GLY A 506 18.28 15.68 15.73
C GLY A 506 18.66 17.16 15.64
N SER A 507 17.75 18.04 16.08
CA SER A 507 18.01 19.03 17.15
C SER A 507 16.68 19.54 17.71
#